data_AF-A0A1H3JV10-F1
#
_entry.id   AF-A0A1H3JV10-F1
#
_cell.length_a   1.000
_cell.length_b   1.000
_cell.length_c   1.000
_cell.angle_alpha   90.00
_cell.angle_beta   90.00
_cell.angle_gamma   90.00
#
_symmetry.space_group_name_H-M   'P 1'
#
loop_
_entity.id
_entity.type
_entity.pdbx_description
1 polymer ?
#
loop_
_entity_poly.entity_id
_entity_poly.type
_entity_poly.pdbx_seq_one_letter_code
_entity_poly.pdbx_strand_id
1 'polypeptide(L)'
;MRRRDLLRTGAALGAAGVAGCTGRDDGPALTEGFEDGLGEWDAAATIGPEVDLADFEWDVAVSEAEAAEGDRSLRVWNEGDHDDGVTWASRPMPIEPGRAYAITVTGRFWSESESFNTIRHAVMRLGPEPAAVEEDFPQLGVNSSEFGETPYGGLREPLWLTDGWREYAFEWTTPTLTTDTLHVAVGTAVIWEADATHYIDDLAITVEPR
;
A
#
# COMPACT_ATOMS: atom_id res chain seq x y z
N MET A 1 -13.43 61.62 -62.84
CA MET A 1 -14.30 61.99 -61.71
C MET A 1 -13.75 61.34 -60.44
N ARG A 2 -13.59 62.14 -59.37
CA ARG A 2 -13.64 61.80 -57.91
C ARG A 2 -12.66 60.73 -57.37
N ARG A 3 -11.67 61.16 -56.56
CA ARG A 3 -11.62 61.15 -55.05
C ARG A 3 -11.29 59.74 -54.51
N ARG A 4 -10.08 59.53 -53.95
CA ARG A 4 -9.61 59.84 -52.58
C ARG A 4 -10.09 58.83 -51.52
N ASP A 5 -9.10 58.34 -50.76
CA ASP A 5 -9.12 58.07 -49.30
C ASP A 5 -9.87 56.80 -48.79
N LEU A 6 -9.52 56.12 -47.69
CA LEU A 6 -8.72 56.44 -46.49
C LEU A 6 -8.44 55.15 -45.66
N LEU A 7 -7.37 55.23 -44.85
CA LEU A 7 -6.85 54.43 -43.73
C LEU A 7 -7.80 53.55 -42.90
N ARG A 8 -7.26 52.45 -42.33
CA ARG A 8 -7.32 52.21 -40.87
C ARG A 8 -6.21 51.30 -40.33
N THR A 9 -5.47 51.89 -39.38
CA THR A 9 -4.45 51.37 -38.45
C THR A 9 -5.02 50.36 -37.46
N GLY A 10 -4.19 49.42 -37.00
CA GLY A 10 -4.47 48.60 -35.81
C GLY A 10 -3.26 47.79 -35.37
N ALA A 11 -2.47 48.32 -34.43
CA ALA A 11 -1.47 47.58 -33.66
C ALA A 11 -2.16 46.92 -32.45
N ALA A 12 -1.83 45.67 -32.17
CA ALA A 12 -2.15 45.04 -30.89
C ALA A 12 -0.93 44.23 -30.42
N LEU A 13 -0.30 44.75 -29.36
CA LEU A 13 0.68 44.06 -28.53
C LEU A 13 -0.03 42.96 -27.74
N GLY A 14 0.30 41.71 -27.99
CA GLY A 14 -0.09 40.58 -27.15
C GLY A 14 1.06 40.18 -26.25
N ALA A 15 1.06 40.67 -25.00
CA ALA A 15 1.86 40.08 -23.94
C ALA A 15 1.14 38.80 -23.49
N ALA A 16 1.66 37.64 -23.88
CA ALA A 16 1.21 36.36 -23.36
C ALA A 16 1.77 36.20 -21.94
N GLY A 17 0.89 36.35 -20.94
CA GLY A 17 1.18 36.00 -19.56
C GLY A 17 1.38 34.50 -19.45
N VAL A 18 2.53 34.08 -18.94
CA VAL A 18 2.80 32.70 -18.56
C VAL A 18 1.99 32.44 -17.29
N ALA A 19 0.82 31.82 -17.44
CA ALA A 19 0.09 31.26 -16.32
C ALA A 19 0.85 30.02 -15.83
N GLY A 20 1.46 30.12 -14.66
CA GLY A 20 2.05 28.97 -13.97
C GLY A 20 0.96 28.02 -13.54
N CYS A 21 0.86 26.89 -14.24
CA CYS A 21 0.13 25.73 -13.75
C CYS A 21 0.92 25.14 -12.58
N THR A 22 0.56 25.50 -11.35
CA THR A 22 0.84 24.64 -10.19
C THR A 22 -0.18 23.51 -10.24
N GLY A 23 0.06 22.55 -11.13
CA GLY A 23 -0.66 21.28 -11.12
C GLY A 23 -0.35 20.60 -9.80
N ARG A 24 -1.36 20.48 -8.95
CA ARG A 24 -1.34 19.51 -7.86
C ARG A 24 -1.32 18.16 -8.58
N ASP A 25 -0.28 17.37 -8.39
CA ASP A 25 -0.32 15.97 -8.80
C ASP A 25 -1.41 15.33 -7.94
N ASP A 26 -2.58 15.09 -8.55
CA ASP A 26 -3.72 14.41 -7.91
C ASP A 26 -3.54 12.87 -7.96
N GLY A 27 -2.30 12.40 -8.20
CA GLY A 27 -1.95 10.99 -8.20
C GLY A 27 -1.74 10.43 -6.79
N PRO A 28 -1.69 9.10 -6.65
CA PRO A 28 -1.36 8.47 -5.37
C PRO A 28 0.02 8.91 -4.87
N ALA A 29 0.16 9.03 -3.56
CA ALA A 29 1.43 9.31 -2.89
C ALA A 29 2.44 8.15 -3.07
N LEU A 30 1.93 6.93 -3.27
CA LEU A 30 2.71 5.75 -3.60
C LEU A 30 1.92 4.86 -4.56
N THR A 31 2.59 4.36 -5.60
CA THR A 31 2.17 3.19 -6.39
C THR A 31 3.33 2.20 -6.42
N GLU A 32 3.06 0.93 -6.16
CA GLU A 32 4.06 -0.13 -6.18
C GLU A 32 3.49 -1.41 -6.81
N GLY A 33 4.17 -1.89 -7.85
CA GLY A 33 3.91 -3.19 -8.51
C GLY A 33 5.15 -4.09 -8.57
N PHE A 34 6.26 -3.70 -7.92
CA PHE A 34 7.48 -4.49 -7.77
C PHE A 34 8.23 -4.82 -9.08
N GLU A 35 7.92 -4.11 -10.17
CA GLU A 35 8.56 -4.26 -11.48
C GLU A 35 10.09 -4.06 -11.42
N ASP A 36 10.54 -3.13 -10.58
CA ASP A 36 11.95 -2.79 -10.38
C ASP A 36 12.63 -3.59 -9.25
N GLY A 37 11.98 -4.64 -8.73
CA GLY A 37 12.48 -5.44 -7.60
C GLY A 37 12.00 -4.89 -6.25
N LEU A 38 12.68 -5.29 -5.17
CA LEU A 38 12.33 -4.82 -3.81
C LEU A 38 12.74 -3.37 -3.53
N GLY A 39 13.74 -2.81 -4.21
CA GLY A 39 14.12 -1.40 -4.02
C GLY A 39 14.35 -1.01 -2.55
N GLU A 40 13.48 -0.14 -2.02
CA GLU A 40 13.48 0.36 -0.63
C GLU A 40 12.64 -0.50 0.34
N TRP A 41 12.08 -1.62 -0.13
CA TRP A 41 11.30 -2.53 0.69
C TRP A 41 12.21 -3.49 1.47
N ASP A 42 12.07 -3.48 2.79
CA ASP A 42 12.71 -4.38 3.71
C ASP A 42 11.78 -5.54 4.07
N ALA A 43 12.27 -6.76 3.92
CA ALA A 43 11.57 -7.98 4.29
C ALA A 43 11.75 -8.31 5.78
N ALA A 44 10.68 -8.72 6.44
CA ALA A 44 10.69 -9.11 7.85
C ALA A 44 9.66 -10.19 8.15
N ALA A 45 9.86 -10.89 9.26
CA ALA A 45 8.90 -11.81 9.82
C ALA A 45 8.98 -11.84 11.34
N THR A 46 7.94 -12.37 11.95
CA THR A 46 7.83 -12.65 13.38
C THR A 46 7.05 -13.93 13.58
N ILE A 47 7.30 -14.60 14.69
CA ILE A 47 6.61 -15.79 15.15
C ILE A 47 6.40 -15.66 16.66
N GLY A 48 5.36 -16.30 17.21
CA GLY A 48 5.05 -16.28 18.63
C GLY A 48 6.21 -16.75 19.52
N PRO A 49 6.18 -16.41 20.81
CA PRO A 49 7.28 -16.66 21.75
C PRO A 49 7.59 -18.14 21.98
N GLU A 50 6.72 -19.05 21.52
CA GLU A 50 6.88 -20.49 21.58
C GLU A 50 7.95 -21.01 20.61
N VAL A 51 8.30 -20.24 19.57
CA VAL A 51 9.23 -20.64 18.50
C VAL A 51 10.29 -19.56 18.29
N ASP A 52 11.54 -19.95 18.12
CA ASP A 52 12.59 -19.01 17.74
C ASP A 52 12.46 -18.66 16.25
N LEU A 53 12.56 -17.38 15.89
CA LEU A 53 12.49 -16.93 14.48
C LEU A 53 13.51 -17.62 13.56
N ALA A 54 14.63 -18.11 14.12
CA ALA A 54 15.64 -18.85 13.36
C ALA A 54 15.19 -20.27 12.95
N ASP A 55 14.20 -20.82 13.63
CA ASP A 55 13.57 -22.10 13.34
C ASP A 55 12.28 -21.94 12.52
N PHE A 56 11.87 -20.70 12.22
CA PHE A 56 10.72 -20.38 11.39
C PHE A 56 11.14 -20.14 9.94
N GLU A 57 10.65 -20.95 8.99
CA GLU A 57 10.95 -20.78 7.56
C GLU A 57 10.01 -19.76 6.89
N TRP A 58 10.60 -18.72 6.32
CA TRP A 58 9.87 -17.66 5.60
C TRP A 58 10.73 -17.01 4.53
N ASP A 59 10.08 -16.37 3.55
CA ASP A 59 10.76 -15.68 2.45
C ASP A 59 9.87 -14.60 1.82
N VAL A 60 10.49 -13.49 1.43
CA VAL A 60 9.87 -12.39 0.70
C VAL A 60 10.77 -12.00 -0.46
N ALA A 61 10.24 -12.07 -1.68
CA ALA A 61 11.00 -11.78 -2.89
C ALA A 61 10.08 -11.31 -4.01
N VAL A 62 10.63 -10.70 -5.05
CA VAL A 62 9.88 -10.44 -6.29
C VAL A 62 9.80 -11.72 -7.13
N SER A 63 8.68 -11.93 -7.80
CA SER A 63 8.41 -13.10 -8.64
C SER A 63 7.75 -12.70 -9.96
N GLU A 64 7.99 -13.51 -11.00
CA GLU A 64 7.32 -13.43 -12.31
C GLU A 64 6.24 -14.53 -12.47
N ALA A 65 5.95 -15.27 -11.39
CA ALA A 65 5.02 -16.41 -11.43
C ALA A 65 3.55 -15.96 -11.53
N GLU A 66 3.18 -14.91 -10.80
CA GLU A 66 1.86 -14.29 -10.81
C GLU A 66 2.06 -12.78 -10.79
N ALA A 67 1.30 -12.04 -11.59
CA ALA A 67 1.29 -10.58 -11.60
C ALA A 67 -0.15 -10.11 -11.87
N ALA A 68 -0.62 -9.11 -11.12
CA ALA A 68 -1.92 -8.48 -11.36
C ALA A 68 -1.78 -7.43 -12.47
N GLU A 69 -0.67 -6.70 -12.45
CA GLU A 69 -0.23 -5.75 -13.48
C GLU A 69 1.23 -6.02 -13.85
N GLY A 70 1.66 -5.58 -15.03
CA GLY A 70 3.05 -5.76 -15.45
C GLY A 70 3.46 -7.23 -15.59
N ASP A 71 4.70 -7.52 -15.19
CA ASP A 71 5.32 -8.84 -15.32
C ASP A 71 5.74 -9.42 -13.95
N ARG A 72 5.62 -8.64 -12.87
CA ARG A 72 6.14 -8.99 -11.54
C ARG A 72 5.17 -8.69 -10.41
N SER A 73 5.40 -9.33 -9.27
CA SER A 73 4.73 -9.03 -8.02
C SER A 73 5.60 -9.40 -6.82
N LEU A 74 5.18 -8.99 -5.62
CA LEU A 74 5.78 -9.43 -4.37
C LEU A 74 5.28 -10.82 -4.02
N ARG A 75 6.18 -11.80 -3.98
CA ARG A 75 5.92 -13.12 -3.40
C ARG A 75 6.20 -13.09 -1.91
N VAL A 76 5.24 -13.56 -1.13
CA VAL A 76 5.36 -13.81 0.30
C VAL A 76 5.11 -15.29 0.57
N TRP A 77 6.06 -15.95 1.21
CA TRP A 77 5.94 -17.34 1.63
C TRP A 77 6.34 -17.48 3.09
N ASN A 78 5.60 -18.28 3.83
CA ASN A 78 5.93 -18.68 5.19
C ASN A 78 5.32 -20.03 5.52
N GLU A 79 6.06 -20.85 6.26
CA GLU A 79 5.57 -22.15 6.70
C GLU A 79 4.36 -22.02 7.63
N GLY A 80 3.56 -23.07 7.71
CA GLY A 80 2.34 -23.11 8.51
C GLY A 80 2.47 -23.85 9.84
N ASP A 81 3.55 -24.60 10.06
CA ASP A 81 3.70 -25.64 11.11
C ASP A 81 3.46 -25.20 12.56
N HIS A 82 3.30 -23.89 12.81
CA HIS A 82 3.17 -23.31 14.13
C HIS A 82 1.81 -22.65 14.39
N ASP A 83 0.87 -22.72 13.45
CA ASP A 83 -0.43 -22.00 13.51
C ASP A 83 -0.29 -20.47 13.71
N ASP A 84 0.90 -19.93 13.50
CA ASP A 84 1.27 -18.58 13.90
C ASP A 84 2.34 -17.99 12.99
N GLY A 85 2.51 -16.67 13.07
CA GLY A 85 3.56 -15.93 12.41
C GLY A 85 3.06 -15.00 11.31
N VAL A 86 3.80 -13.92 11.13
CA VAL A 86 3.53 -12.87 10.13
C VAL A 86 4.79 -12.66 9.33
N THR A 87 4.65 -12.56 8.01
CA THR A 87 5.75 -12.27 7.09
C THR A 87 5.33 -11.14 6.16
N TRP A 88 6.16 -10.11 6.04
CA TRP A 88 5.80 -8.88 5.34
C TRP A 88 7.00 -8.19 4.68
N ALA A 89 6.71 -7.32 3.72
CA ALA A 89 7.60 -6.29 3.23
C ALA A 89 7.19 -4.95 3.84
N SER A 90 8.14 -4.09 4.15
CA SER A 90 7.87 -2.74 4.65
C SER A 90 8.75 -1.69 4.00
N ARG A 91 8.24 -0.46 3.89
CA ARG A 91 9.04 0.67 3.41
C ARG A 91 8.66 1.97 4.12
N PRO A 92 9.61 2.91 4.28
CA PRO A 92 9.27 4.27 4.66
C PRO A 92 8.57 5.00 3.50
N MET A 93 7.68 5.93 3.86
CA MET A 93 7.01 6.86 2.96
C MET A 93 7.01 8.25 3.60
N PRO A 94 7.49 9.29 2.90
CA PRO A 94 7.49 10.64 3.44
C PRO A 94 6.07 11.18 3.64
N ILE A 95 5.87 11.97 4.69
CA ILE A 95 4.62 12.69 5.00
C ILE A 95 4.94 14.08 5.56
N GLU A 96 4.05 15.06 5.39
CA GLU A 96 4.27 16.38 5.99
C GLU A 96 3.84 16.36 7.48
N PRO A 97 4.73 16.72 8.42
CA PRO A 97 4.38 16.77 9.84
C PRO A 97 3.46 17.96 10.16
N GLY A 98 2.78 17.87 11.30
CA GLY A 98 1.91 18.92 11.82
C GLY A 98 0.52 18.98 11.16
N ARG A 99 0.10 17.92 10.47
CA ARG A 99 -1.19 17.81 9.79
C ARG A 99 -1.89 16.50 10.09
N ALA A 100 -3.21 16.51 9.97
CA ALA A 100 -4.04 15.31 9.97
C ALA A 100 -4.43 14.96 8.54
N TYR A 101 -4.67 13.66 8.28
CA TYR A 101 -4.92 13.14 6.96
C TYR A 101 -6.09 12.15 6.95
N ALA A 102 -6.73 12.02 5.80
CA ALA A 102 -7.45 10.82 5.39
C ALA A 102 -6.55 10.08 4.40
N ILE A 103 -6.19 8.84 4.72
CA ILE A 103 -5.31 8.02 3.89
C ILE A 103 -6.06 6.77 3.46
N THR A 104 -6.05 6.47 2.17
CA THR A 104 -6.59 5.21 1.63
C THR A 104 -5.43 4.37 1.14
N VAL A 105 -5.41 3.10 1.53
CA VAL A 105 -4.43 2.11 1.09
C VAL A 105 -5.17 0.96 0.42
N THR A 106 -4.74 0.61 -0.80
CA THR A 106 -5.23 -0.55 -1.55
C THR A 106 -4.07 -1.47 -1.90
N GLY A 107 -4.35 -2.75 -2.06
CA GLY A 107 -3.42 -3.74 -2.58
C GLY A 107 -4.16 -4.98 -3.02
N ARG A 108 -3.63 -5.67 -4.03
CA ARG A 108 -4.24 -6.90 -4.55
C ARG A 108 -3.43 -8.09 -4.04
N PHE A 109 -4.14 -9.10 -3.56
CA PHE A 109 -3.57 -10.34 -3.08
C PHE A 109 -4.08 -11.50 -3.93
N TRP A 110 -3.17 -12.36 -4.34
CA TRP A 110 -3.49 -13.57 -5.08
C TRP A 110 -3.65 -14.77 -4.14
N SER A 111 -4.63 -15.62 -4.40
CA SER A 111 -4.78 -16.94 -3.78
C SER A 111 -4.87 -18.03 -4.86
N GLU A 112 -4.23 -19.18 -4.65
CA GLU A 112 -4.21 -20.29 -5.62
C GLU A 112 -5.59 -20.88 -5.90
N SER A 113 -6.50 -20.76 -4.94
CA SER A 113 -7.87 -21.22 -5.08
C SER A 113 -8.80 -20.44 -4.16
N GLU A 114 -10.11 -20.59 -4.35
CA GLU A 114 -11.08 -20.27 -3.31
C GLU A 114 -11.11 -21.41 -2.27
N SER A 115 -11.27 -21.08 -0.99
CA SER A 115 -11.36 -22.06 0.09
C SER A 115 -12.34 -21.59 1.16
N PHE A 116 -13.13 -22.53 1.69
CA PHE A 116 -13.94 -22.27 2.89
C PHE A 116 -13.10 -22.20 4.17
N ASN A 117 -11.93 -22.86 4.17
CA ASN A 117 -10.99 -22.80 5.28
C ASN A 117 -10.04 -21.62 5.07
N THR A 118 -10.09 -20.65 5.98
CA THR A 118 -9.15 -19.53 6.02
C THR A 118 -7.85 -19.98 6.69
N ILE A 119 -6.77 -20.17 5.95
CA ILE A 119 -5.48 -20.65 6.48
C ILE A 119 -4.42 -19.55 6.65
N ARG A 120 -4.63 -18.39 6.02
CA ARG A 120 -3.86 -17.13 6.18
C ARG A 120 -4.80 -15.93 6.10
N HIS A 121 -4.34 -14.82 6.65
CA HIS A 121 -4.91 -13.50 6.44
C HIS A 121 -3.95 -12.61 5.63
N ALA A 122 -4.52 -11.72 4.82
CA ALA A 122 -3.84 -10.57 4.28
C ALA A 122 -3.62 -9.58 5.42
N VAL A 123 -2.42 -9.04 5.54
CA VAL A 123 -2.11 -7.95 6.47
C VAL A 123 -1.61 -6.74 5.70
N MET A 124 -2.16 -5.58 6.03
CA MET A 124 -1.61 -4.28 5.63
C MET A 124 -1.61 -3.35 6.83
N ARG A 125 -0.61 -2.49 6.91
CA ARG A 125 -0.47 -1.51 7.98
C ARG A 125 0.20 -0.25 7.48
N LEU A 126 -0.24 0.89 7.99
CA LEU A 126 0.41 2.18 7.81
C LEU A 126 0.42 2.92 9.14
N GLY A 127 1.59 3.36 9.61
CA GLY A 127 1.68 4.10 10.86
C GLY A 127 3.00 4.85 11.07
N PRO A 128 3.10 5.65 12.14
CA PRO A 128 4.31 6.43 12.46
C PRO A 128 5.51 5.57 12.86
N GLU A 129 5.27 4.41 13.44
CA GLU A 129 6.31 3.46 13.86
C GLU A 129 6.32 2.25 12.91
N PRO A 130 7.48 1.68 12.56
CA PRO A 130 7.55 0.45 11.79
C PRO A 130 6.93 -0.72 12.55
N ALA A 131 6.42 -1.72 11.82
CA ALA A 131 6.01 -2.98 12.42
C ALA A 131 7.26 -3.81 12.73
N ALA A 132 7.30 -4.42 13.91
CA ALA A 132 8.38 -5.28 14.38
C ALA A 132 7.86 -6.63 14.91
N VAL A 133 6.63 -6.65 15.43
CA VAL A 133 5.99 -7.85 15.99
C VAL A 133 4.57 -8.01 15.44
N GLU A 134 3.95 -9.16 15.68
CA GLU A 134 2.61 -9.44 15.15
C GLU A 134 1.56 -8.48 15.69
N GLU A 135 1.68 -8.09 16.97
CA GLU A 135 0.73 -7.20 17.64
C GLU A 135 0.74 -5.76 17.09
N ASP A 136 1.73 -5.42 16.27
CA ASP A 136 1.73 -4.15 15.55
C ASP A 136 0.69 -4.13 14.42
N PHE A 137 0.25 -5.29 13.93
CA PHE A 137 -0.81 -5.42 12.94
C PHE A 137 -2.19 -5.44 13.60
N PRO A 138 -3.25 -5.09 12.85
CA PRO A 138 -4.62 -5.23 13.34
C PRO A 138 -4.94 -6.65 13.79
N GLN A 139 -5.83 -6.78 14.78
CA GLN A 139 -6.36 -8.08 15.19
C GLN A 139 -7.16 -8.75 14.07
N LEU A 140 -7.40 -10.06 14.18
CA LEU A 140 -8.16 -10.83 13.20
C LEU A 140 -9.52 -10.20 12.89
N GLY A 141 -9.77 -9.94 11.60
CA GLY A 141 -11.02 -9.37 11.11
C GLY A 141 -11.18 -7.86 11.35
N VAL A 142 -10.11 -7.18 11.81
CA VAL A 142 -10.11 -5.74 12.03
C VAL A 142 -9.63 -5.03 10.76
N ASN A 143 -10.38 -4.00 10.36
CA ASN A 143 -10.04 -3.06 9.29
C ASN A 143 -10.24 -1.63 9.81
N SER A 144 -9.24 -0.77 9.68
CA SER A 144 -9.26 0.59 10.23
C SER A 144 -10.37 1.47 9.65
N SER A 145 -10.92 1.12 8.48
CA SER A 145 -12.05 1.82 7.84
C SER A 145 -13.30 1.85 8.70
N GLU A 146 -13.45 0.88 9.60
CA GLU A 146 -14.59 0.76 10.50
C GLU A 146 -14.45 1.66 11.76
N PHE A 147 -13.34 2.38 11.87
CA PHE A 147 -13.01 3.22 13.02
C PHE A 147 -12.86 4.69 12.60
N GLY A 148 -12.96 5.57 13.59
CA GLY A 148 -12.66 6.98 13.41
C GLY A 148 -11.15 7.22 13.44
N GLU A 149 -10.73 8.20 14.23
CA GLU A 149 -9.31 8.50 14.40
C GLU A 149 -8.59 7.39 15.19
N THR A 150 -7.51 6.84 14.63
CA THR A 150 -6.69 5.77 15.25
C THR A 150 -5.19 6.10 15.18
N PRO A 151 -4.34 5.54 16.05
CA PRO A 151 -2.89 5.79 16.03
C PRO A 151 -2.17 5.26 14.77
N TYR A 152 -2.73 4.25 14.11
CA TYR A 152 -2.27 3.67 12.86
C TYR A 152 -3.46 3.14 12.06
N GLY A 153 -3.28 2.95 10.76
CA GLY A 153 -4.22 2.33 9.84
C GLY A 153 -3.80 0.92 9.46
N GLY A 154 -4.75 0.07 9.08
CA GLY A 154 -4.43 -1.26 8.61
C GLY A 154 -5.63 -2.17 8.45
N LEU A 155 -5.38 -3.36 7.93
CA LEU A 155 -6.32 -4.48 7.96
C LEU A 155 -5.64 -5.82 8.28
N ARG A 156 -6.43 -6.77 8.78
CA ARG A 156 -6.08 -8.19 8.87
C ARG A 156 -7.29 -9.04 8.47
N GLU A 157 -7.37 -9.39 7.19
CA GLU A 157 -8.57 -10.01 6.59
C GLU A 157 -8.30 -11.39 5.98
N PRO A 158 -9.29 -12.29 5.93
CA PRO A 158 -9.14 -13.62 5.31
C PRO A 158 -8.66 -13.59 3.86
N LEU A 159 -7.71 -14.48 3.52
CA LEU A 159 -7.35 -14.85 2.13
C LEU A 159 -8.20 -16.03 1.64
N TRP A 160 -8.00 -16.49 0.40
CA TRP A 160 -8.80 -17.53 -0.31
C TRP A 160 -10.30 -17.26 -0.38
N LEU A 161 -10.73 -16.01 -0.25
CA LEU A 161 -12.13 -15.63 -0.48
C LEU A 161 -12.56 -15.73 -1.94
N THR A 162 -11.59 -15.82 -2.85
CA THR A 162 -11.77 -16.04 -4.28
C THR A 162 -10.49 -16.64 -4.86
N ASP A 163 -10.62 -17.32 -5.99
CA ASP A 163 -9.49 -17.79 -6.78
C ASP A 163 -8.84 -16.60 -7.52
N GLY A 164 -7.50 -16.54 -7.52
CA GLY A 164 -6.71 -15.49 -8.13
C GLY A 164 -6.68 -14.19 -7.33
N TRP A 165 -6.65 -13.05 -8.04
CA TRP A 165 -6.43 -11.73 -7.47
C TRP A 165 -7.68 -11.11 -6.86
N ARG A 166 -7.55 -10.64 -5.62
CA ARG A 166 -8.56 -9.87 -4.90
C ARG A 166 -7.97 -8.58 -4.35
N GLU A 167 -8.70 -7.48 -4.52
CA GLU A 167 -8.37 -6.21 -3.88
C GLU A 167 -8.76 -6.23 -2.39
N TYR A 168 -7.85 -5.71 -1.57
CA TYR A 168 -8.04 -5.41 -0.16
C TYR A 168 -7.74 -3.92 0.04
N ALA A 169 -8.50 -3.28 0.92
CA ALA A 169 -8.38 -1.85 1.15
C ALA A 169 -8.68 -1.48 2.60
N PHE A 170 -8.01 -0.43 3.10
CA PHE A 170 -8.42 0.24 4.31
C PHE A 170 -8.31 1.75 4.18
N GLU A 171 -9.14 2.46 4.94
CA GLU A 171 -9.03 3.88 5.21
C GLU A 171 -8.44 4.12 6.60
N TRP A 172 -7.61 5.15 6.72
CA TRP A 172 -7.04 5.61 7.98
C TRP A 172 -7.25 7.11 8.14
N THR A 173 -8.07 7.44 9.15
CA THR A 173 -8.25 8.81 9.63
C THR A 173 -7.17 9.09 10.67
N THR A 174 -6.15 9.86 10.32
CA THR A 174 -5.01 10.09 11.22
C THR A 174 -5.30 11.17 12.28
N PRO A 175 -4.70 11.08 13.48
CA PRO A 175 -4.48 12.26 14.30
C PRO A 175 -3.52 13.23 13.61
N THR A 176 -3.28 14.39 14.21
CA THR A 176 -2.18 15.26 13.75
C THR A 176 -0.86 14.53 13.89
N LEU A 177 -0.22 14.21 12.77
CA LEU A 177 1.05 13.50 12.74
C LEU A 177 2.18 14.44 13.14
N THR A 178 3.07 14.00 14.02
CA THR A 178 4.28 14.75 14.41
C THR A 178 5.55 14.23 13.73
N THR A 179 5.42 13.16 12.95
CA THR A 179 6.50 12.53 12.17
C THR A 179 6.50 13.06 10.74
N ASP A 180 7.66 13.01 10.09
CA ASP A 180 7.83 13.26 8.66
C ASP A 180 7.86 11.97 7.82
N THR A 181 7.71 10.81 8.48
CA THR A 181 7.79 9.50 7.86
C THR A 181 6.68 8.60 8.39
N LEU A 182 5.99 7.90 7.48
CA LEU A 182 5.13 6.76 7.78
C LEU A 182 5.78 5.47 7.30
N HIS A 183 5.44 4.36 7.92
CA HIS A 183 5.91 3.03 7.56
C HIS A 183 4.74 2.21 7.02
N VAL A 184 4.84 1.85 5.74
CA VAL A 184 3.93 0.93 5.06
C VAL A 184 4.44 -0.49 5.35
N ALA A 185 3.55 -1.41 5.67
CA ALA A 185 3.85 -2.84 5.74
C ALA A 185 2.72 -3.65 5.08
N VAL A 186 3.09 -4.67 4.32
CA VAL A 186 2.17 -5.53 3.57
C VAL A 186 2.67 -6.97 3.52
N GLY A 187 1.79 -7.93 3.78
CA GLY A 187 2.21 -9.33 3.91
C GLY A 187 1.07 -10.28 4.27
N THR A 188 1.45 -11.44 4.82
CA THR A 188 0.51 -12.50 5.21
C THR A 188 0.72 -12.92 6.66
N ALA A 189 -0.35 -13.41 7.30
CA ALA A 189 -0.32 -13.98 8.64
C ALA A 189 -0.88 -15.40 8.66
N VAL A 190 -0.19 -16.35 9.30
CA VAL A 190 -0.63 -17.74 9.56
C VAL A 190 -1.84 -17.74 10.47
N ILE A 191 -2.78 -18.64 10.17
CA ILE A 191 -3.93 -18.96 11.03
C ILE A 191 -4.03 -20.47 11.28
N TRP A 192 -3.60 -21.29 10.32
CA TRP A 192 -3.63 -22.75 10.41
C TRP A 192 -2.38 -23.41 9.78
N GLU A 193 -2.05 -24.61 10.26
CA GLU A 193 -1.02 -25.56 9.80
C GLU A 193 -1.14 -25.92 8.30
N ALA A 194 -0.71 -25.00 7.45
CA ALA A 194 -0.53 -25.22 6.02
C ALA A 194 0.44 -24.20 5.44
N ASP A 195 1.49 -24.65 4.75
CA ASP A 195 2.38 -23.77 4.01
C ASP A 195 1.64 -23.11 2.85
N ALA A 196 1.91 -21.84 2.59
CA ALA A 196 1.30 -21.15 1.48
C ALA A 196 2.19 -20.05 0.90
N THR A 197 2.12 -19.90 -0.41
CA THR A 197 2.69 -18.75 -1.13
C THR A 197 1.56 -17.82 -1.55
N HIS A 198 1.73 -16.52 -1.32
CA HIS A 198 0.85 -15.48 -1.86
C HIS A 198 1.65 -14.50 -2.70
N TYR A 199 0.92 -13.81 -3.56
CA TYR A 199 1.45 -12.71 -4.35
C TYR A 199 0.69 -11.44 -4.03
N ILE A 200 1.41 -10.32 -4.00
CA ILE A 200 0.88 -9.01 -3.66
C ILE A 200 1.32 -8.02 -4.73
N ASP A 201 0.39 -7.24 -5.25
CA ASP A 201 0.61 -6.35 -6.37
C ASP A 201 -0.37 -5.17 -6.34
N ASP A 202 -0.16 -4.17 -7.21
CA ASP A 202 -1.02 -3.00 -7.41
C ASP A 202 -1.30 -2.27 -6.08
N LEU A 203 -0.24 -2.03 -5.32
CA LEU A 203 -0.30 -1.29 -4.07
C LEU A 203 -0.42 0.21 -4.37
N ALA A 204 -1.44 0.86 -3.83
CA ALA A 204 -1.61 2.29 -3.96
C ALA A 204 -1.93 2.95 -2.61
N ILE A 205 -1.34 4.12 -2.36
CA ILE A 205 -1.61 4.94 -1.18
C ILE A 205 -1.99 6.35 -1.64
N THR A 206 -3.18 6.79 -1.26
CA THR A 206 -3.66 8.15 -1.52
C THR A 206 -3.75 8.91 -0.21
N VAL A 207 -3.24 10.14 -0.18
CA VAL A 207 -3.12 10.96 1.02
C VAL A 207 -3.82 12.29 0.84
N GLU A 208 -4.84 12.55 1.64
CA GLU A 208 -5.62 13.79 1.60
C GLU A 208 -5.51 14.55 2.93
N PRO A 209 -4.99 15.79 2.95
CA PRO A 209 -4.98 16.63 4.15
C PRO A 209 -6.41 16.94 4.63
N ARG A 210 -6.62 16.93 5.95
CA ARG A 210 -7.89 17.26 6.61
C ARG A 210 -7.87 18.62 7.31
#